data_AF-A0A2E9JEZ8-F1
#
_entry.id   AF-A0A2E9JEZ8-F1
#
_cell.length_a   1.000
_cell.length_b   1.000
_cell.length_c   1.000
_cell.angle_alpha   90.00
_cell.angle_beta   90.00
_cell.angle_gamma   90.00
#
_symmetry.space_group_name_H-M   'P 1'
#
loop_
_entity.id
_entity.type
_entity.pdbx_description
1 polymer ?
#
loop_
_entity_poly.entity_id
_entity_poly.type
_entity_poly.pdbx_seq_one_letter_code
_entity_poly.pdbx_strand_id
1 'polypeptide(L)'
;MAPFAREEIELHLNSCEICGSELEALLLAQSNLQNWQDQRVPHWDRGVDLFKREHRVSGSTTGFWRWWQWVPTAASFAMLSILFLNVSVVSGEQGFSITFGDNSSSQQQFQSQLTEFQELQRDEIQALITRVEDRLDSNSVQLLQAVMDQTQQITADNLDRIYAFFEQNRIRDLEDMRVGYQALVDSDYETIRTLQQLAQFVSYQEPVR
;
A
#
# COMPACT_ATOMS: atom_id res chain seq x y z
N MET A 1 32.11 -32.79 -6.99
CA MET A 1 31.43 -34.11 -6.91
C MET A 1 32.47 -35.17 -7.22
N ALA A 2 32.46 -36.30 -6.51
CA ALA A 2 33.38 -37.41 -6.80
C ALA A 2 33.10 -37.97 -8.22
N PRO A 3 34.12 -38.35 -9.00
CA PRO A 3 33.96 -38.67 -10.43
C PRO A 3 33.03 -39.87 -10.69
N PHE A 4 33.05 -40.88 -9.81
CA PHE A 4 32.18 -42.06 -9.92
C PHE A 4 30.68 -41.75 -9.80
N ALA A 5 30.32 -40.82 -8.91
CA ALA A 5 28.91 -40.45 -8.74
C ALA A 5 28.37 -39.69 -9.96
N ARG A 6 29.24 -39.00 -10.71
CA ARG A 6 28.84 -38.25 -11.90
C ARG A 6 28.48 -39.18 -13.07
N GLU A 7 29.21 -40.28 -13.22
CA GLU A 7 29.01 -41.23 -14.32
C GLU A 7 27.70 -42.02 -14.19
N GLU A 8 27.34 -42.42 -12.95
CA GLU A 8 26.05 -43.06 -12.65
C GLU A 8 24.86 -42.11 -12.86
N ILE A 9 25.03 -40.82 -12.52
CA ILE A 9 24.03 -39.78 -12.75
C ILE A 9 23.86 -39.52 -14.26
N GLU A 10 24.94 -39.44 -15.03
CA GLU A 10 24.88 -39.25 -16.48
C GLU A 10 24.21 -40.44 -17.19
N LEU A 11 24.44 -41.67 -16.71
CA LEU A 11 23.70 -42.86 -17.16
C LEU A 11 22.20 -42.77 -16.84
N HIS A 12 21.84 -42.32 -15.64
CA HIS A 12 20.43 -42.17 -15.25
C HIS A 12 19.72 -41.08 -16.07
N LEU A 13 20.37 -39.94 -16.29
CA LEU A 13 19.84 -38.85 -17.10
C LEU A 13 19.60 -39.26 -18.56
N ASN A 14 20.47 -40.11 -19.11
CA ASN A 14 20.29 -40.65 -20.47
C ASN A 14 19.16 -41.69 -20.58
N SER A 15 18.74 -42.29 -19.46
CA SER A 15 17.66 -43.29 -19.44
C SER A 15 16.30 -42.74 -19.01
N CYS A 16 16.26 -41.60 -18.32
CA CYS A 16 15.05 -40.97 -17.80
C CYS A 16 14.86 -39.55 -18.36
N GLU A 17 13.94 -39.40 -19.30
CA GLU A 17 13.61 -38.12 -19.93
C GLU A 17 13.08 -37.08 -18.93
N ILE A 18 12.34 -37.52 -17.90
CA ILE A 18 11.78 -36.66 -16.85
C ILE A 18 12.92 -35.99 -16.06
N CYS A 19 13.89 -36.76 -15.60
CA CYS A 19 15.03 -36.24 -14.84
C CYS A 19 15.91 -35.29 -15.67
N GLY A 20 16.03 -35.54 -16.98
CA GLY A 20 16.70 -34.62 -17.91
C GLY A 20 15.99 -33.27 -17.99
N SER A 21 14.66 -33.28 -18.13
CA SER A 21 13.85 -32.05 -18.21
C SER A 21 13.87 -31.22 -16.92
N GLU A 22 13.86 -31.87 -15.76
CA GLU A 22 13.97 -31.19 -14.47
C GLU A 22 15.36 -30.56 -14.29
N LEU A 23 16.43 -31.25 -14.72
CA LEU A 23 17.78 -30.71 -14.68
C LEU A 23 17.92 -29.48 -15.59
N GLU A 24 17.35 -29.52 -16.79
CA GLU A 24 17.35 -28.39 -17.71
C GLU A 24 16.62 -27.17 -17.11
N ALA A 25 15.46 -27.40 -16.48
CA ALA A 25 14.73 -26.35 -15.78
C ALA A 25 15.55 -25.72 -14.63
N LEU A 26 16.27 -26.55 -13.86
CA LEU A 26 17.14 -26.08 -12.78
C LEU A 26 18.34 -25.28 -13.31
N LEU A 27 18.97 -25.71 -14.40
CA LEU A 27 20.07 -24.99 -15.04
C LEU A 27 19.60 -23.64 -15.60
N LEU A 28 18.40 -23.59 -16.18
CA LEU A 28 17.79 -22.36 -16.66
C LEU A 28 17.53 -21.39 -15.50
N ALA A 29 16.93 -21.86 -14.40
CA ALA A 29 16.73 -21.05 -13.19
C ALA A 29 18.04 -20.53 -12.60
N GLN A 30 19.08 -21.37 -12.54
CA GLN A 30 20.41 -20.97 -12.08
C GLN A 30 21.00 -19.85 -12.96
N SER A 31 20.89 -19.98 -14.29
CA SER A 31 21.39 -18.95 -15.22
C SER A 31 20.64 -17.62 -15.07
N ASN A 32 19.32 -17.66 -14.86
CA ASN A 32 18.51 -16.47 -14.60
C ASN A 32 18.90 -15.79 -13.27
N LEU A 33 19.17 -16.57 -12.23
CA LEU A 33 19.63 -16.04 -10.95
C LEU A 33 21.04 -15.44 -11.02
N GLN A 34 21.94 -16.03 -11.83
CA GLN A 34 23.27 -15.43 -12.08
C GLN A 34 23.18 -14.12 -12.85
N ASN A 35 22.20 -13.99 -13.75
CA ASN A 35 21.97 -12.76 -14.52
C ASN A 35 21.09 -11.73 -13.81
N TRP A 36 20.51 -12.09 -12.66
CA TRP A 36 19.69 -11.18 -11.88
C TRP A 36 20.58 -10.08 -11.27
N GLN A 37 20.25 -8.83 -11.58
CA GLN A 37 20.95 -7.66 -11.08
C GLN A 37 19.96 -6.76 -10.36
N ASP A 38 20.36 -6.24 -9.21
CA ASP A 38 19.62 -5.20 -8.50
C ASP A 38 19.56 -3.92 -9.34
N GLN A 39 18.51 -3.80 -10.16
CA GLN A 39 18.21 -2.57 -10.85
C GLN A 39 17.74 -1.56 -9.81
N ARG A 40 18.38 -0.39 -9.77
CA ARG A 40 17.86 0.69 -8.94
C ARG A 40 16.43 0.98 -9.36
N VAL A 41 15.54 0.92 -8.38
CA VAL A 41 14.16 1.36 -8.47
C VAL A 41 14.14 2.74 -9.13
N PRO A 42 13.42 2.93 -10.25
CA PRO A 42 13.31 4.23 -10.90
C PRO A 42 12.85 5.28 -9.90
N HIS A 43 13.15 6.55 -10.15
CA HIS A 43 12.91 7.68 -9.24
C HIS A 43 11.42 8.02 -8.99
N TRP A 44 10.51 7.05 -8.97
CA TRP A 44 9.09 7.29 -8.66
C TRP A 44 8.89 7.75 -7.21
N ASP A 45 9.87 7.53 -6.33
CA ASP A 45 9.92 8.13 -5.01
C ASP A 45 10.44 9.58 -5.05
N ARG A 46 9.69 10.46 -5.72
CA ARG A 46 9.95 11.90 -5.73
C ARG A 46 9.70 12.54 -4.36
N GLY A 47 9.03 11.84 -3.44
CA GLY A 47 8.68 12.36 -2.11
C GLY A 47 9.93 12.72 -1.33
N VAL A 48 10.88 11.80 -1.21
CA VAL A 48 12.06 11.97 -0.36
C VAL A 48 13.00 13.08 -0.86
N ASP A 49 13.15 13.22 -2.17
CA ASP A 49 13.96 14.29 -2.76
C ASP A 49 13.30 15.66 -2.67
N LEU A 50 11.96 15.74 -2.76
CA LEU A 50 11.21 16.96 -2.47
C LEU A 50 11.36 17.36 -0.99
N PHE A 51 11.20 16.41 -0.06
CA PHE A 51 11.42 16.65 1.37
C PHE A 51 12.87 17.08 1.67
N LYS A 52 13.87 16.46 1.04
CA LYS A 52 15.27 16.86 1.20
C LYS A 52 15.58 18.23 0.60
N ARG A 53 14.88 18.65 -0.45
CA ARG A 53 15.08 19.95 -1.07
C ARG A 53 14.41 21.06 -0.25
N GLU A 54 13.24 20.79 0.30
CA GLU A 54 12.52 21.71 1.20
C GLU A 54 13.26 21.90 2.53
N HIS A 55 13.85 20.83 3.08
CA HIS A 55 14.55 20.85 4.36
C HIS A 55 16.07 20.99 4.27
N ARG A 56 16.64 21.22 3.07
CA ARG A 56 18.07 21.53 2.95
C ARG A 56 18.32 22.96 3.40
N VAL A 57 18.61 23.11 4.69
CA VAL A 57 19.32 24.26 5.23
C VAL A 57 20.59 24.42 4.41
N SER A 58 20.72 25.56 3.75
CA SER A 58 21.84 25.93 2.89
C SER A 58 23.18 25.51 3.50
N GLY A 59 24.02 24.88 2.68
CA GLY A 59 25.28 24.27 3.08
C GLY A 59 26.16 25.13 3.99
N SER A 60 26.88 24.44 4.87
CA SER A 60 27.80 24.99 5.86
C SER A 60 28.75 26.04 5.26
N THR A 61 28.47 27.31 5.55
CA THR A 61 29.43 28.39 5.35
C THR A 61 30.58 28.20 6.33
N THR A 62 31.70 27.71 5.79
CA THR A 62 33.08 27.73 6.28
C THR A 62 33.38 28.55 7.55
N GLY A 63 33.87 27.82 8.57
CA GLY A 63 34.71 28.17 9.73
C GLY A 63 34.72 29.60 10.29
N PHE A 64 35.20 30.58 9.52
CA PHE A 64 35.48 31.93 10.03
C PHE A 64 34.22 32.78 10.23
N TRP A 65 33.22 32.67 9.34
CA TRP A 65 31.98 33.43 9.48
C TRP A 65 31.09 32.87 10.59
N ARG A 66 31.19 31.56 10.84
CA ARG A 66 30.49 30.91 11.95
C ARG A 66 30.92 31.46 13.30
N TRP A 67 32.17 31.91 13.48
CA TRP A 67 32.63 32.52 14.74
C TRP A 67 32.07 33.91 14.97
N TRP A 68 31.95 34.73 13.92
CA TRP A 68 31.31 36.05 13.98
C TRP A 68 29.79 35.98 14.21
N GLN A 69 29.14 34.88 13.85
CA GLN A 69 27.72 34.66 14.15
C GLN A 69 27.43 34.53 15.66
N TRP A 70 28.42 34.19 16.49
CA TRP A 70 28.23 34.09 17.94
C TRP A 70 28.31 35.44 18.66
N VAL A 71 28.78 36.51 18.01
CA VAL A 71 28.86 37.84 18.62
C VAL A 71 27.47 38.36 19.04
N PRO A 72 26.45 38.37 18.17
CA PRO A 72 25.11 38.81 18.58
C PRO A 72 24.48 37.88 19.61
N THR A 73 24.74 36.56 19.56
CA THR A 73 24.20 35.62 20.55
C THR A 73 24.90 35.73 21.91
N ALA A 74 26.20 36.01 21.93
CA ALA A 74 26.95 36.25 23.15
C ALA A 74 26.56 37.60 23.77
N ALA A 75 26.32 38.61 22.95
CA ALA A 75 25.81 39.91 23.40
C ALA A 75 24.39 39.80 23.97
N SER A 76 23.48 39.07 23.31
CA SER A 76 22.14 38.84 23.83
C SER A 76 22.16 37.99 25.10
N PHE A 77 23.04 36.98 25.19
CA PHE A 77 23.22 36.19 26.40
C PHE A 77 23.80 37.01 27.56
N ALA A 78 24.76 37.90 27.29
CA ALA A 78 25.30 38.83 28.28
C ALA A 78 24.21 39.81 28.76
N MET A 79 23.43 40.39 27.85
CA MET A 79 22.32 41.27 28.21
C MET A 79 21.25 40.52 29.03
N LEU A 80 20.92 39.28 28.65
CA LEU A 80 20.01 38.42 29.38
C LEU A 80 20.55 38.10 30.78
N SER A 81 21.84 37.81 30.92
CA SER A 81 22.46 37.58 32.23
C SER A 81 22.41 38.83 33.13
N ILE A 82 22.62 40.02 32.55
CA ILE A 82 22.52 41.31 33.26
C ILE A 82 21.07 41.55 33.73
N LEU A 83 20.08 41.21 32.89
CA LEU A 83 18.66 41.36 33.18
C LEU A 83 18.19 40.37 34.26
N PHE A 84 18.60 39.10 34.17
CA PHE A 84 18.30 38.08 35.18
C PHE A 84 18.96 38.37 36.53
N LEU A 85 20.19 38.90 36.53
CA LEU A 85 20.94 39.22 37.75
C LEU A 85 20.59 40.59 38.34
N ASN A 86 19.72 41.37 37.67
CA ASN A 86 19.29 42.73 38.02
C ASN A 86 20.43 43.59 38.58
N VAL A 87 21.44 43.77 37.73
CA VAL A 87 22.69 44.44 38.09
C VAL A 87 22.51 45.94 38.00
N SER A 88 22.44 46.63 39.15
CA SER A 88 22.55 48.09 39.19
C SER A 88 24.00 48.50 39.36
N VAL A 89 24.53 49.19 38.35
CA VAL A 89 25.87 49.81 38.39
C VAL A 89 25.70 51.26 38.80
N VAL A 90 26.20 51.62 39.98
CA VAL A 90 26.27 53.02 40.43
C VAL A 90 27.73 53.41 40.52
N SER A 91 28.17 54.39 39.72
CA SER A 91 29.52 54.95 39.81
C SER A 91 29.52 56.18 40.70
N GLY A 92 30.18 56.10 41.86
CA GLY A 92 30.48 57.24 42.73
C GLY A 92 31.98 57.49 42.84
N GLU A 93 32.36 58.66 43.37
CA GLU A 93 33.77 59.12 43.49
C GLU A 93 34.68 58.20 44.34
N GLN A 94 34.15 57.17 44.99
CA GLN A 94 34.90 56.23 45.86
C GLN A 94 34.98 54.79 45.33
N GLY A 95 34.62 54.53 44.06
CA GLY A 95 34.84 53.24 43.41
C GLY A 95 33.57 52.53 42.92
N PHE A 96 33.79 51.42 42.22
CA PHE A 96 32.76 50.65 41.52
C PHE A 96 32.12 49.62 42.44
N SER A 97 30.80 49.69 42.61
CA SER A 97 30.03 48.67 43.34
C SER A 97 28.96 48.07 42.44
N ILE A 98 28.91 46.74 42.40
CA ILE A 98 27.89 45.96 41.70
C ILE A 98 26.93 45.45 42.76
N THR A 99 25.66 45.83 42.67
CA THR A 99 24.59 45.33 43.51
C THR A 99 23.67 44.43 42.68
N PHE A 100 23.30 43.28 43.24
CA PHE A 100 22.50 42.24 42.59
C PHE A 100 21.14 42.10 43.30
N GLY A 101 20.04 42.41 42.60
CA GLY A 101 18.70 41.89 42.92
C GLY A 101 17.70 42.84 43.61
N ASP A 102 16.62 43.19 42.89
CA ASP A 102 15.21 43.22 43.39
C ASP A 102 14.23 43.24 42.19
N ASN A 103 13.44 42.17 41.95
CA ASN A 103 12.68 42.01 40.69
C ASN A 103 11.31 41.32 40.84
N SER A 104 10.55 41.67 41.89
CA SER A 104 9.22 41.09 42.15
C SER A 104 8.12 41.60 41.19
N SER A 105 8.25 42.81 40.64
CA SER A 105 7.23 43.45 39.79
C SER A 105 7.27 43.01 38.32
N SER A 106 8.44 42.70 37.78
CA SER A 106 8.62 42.28 36.37
C SER A 106 8.10 40.86 36.11
N GLN A 107 8.14 39.98 37.11
CA GLN A 107 7.64 38.60 37.00
C GLN A 107 6.11 38.53 36.93
N GLN A 108 5.39 39.44 37.60
CA GLN A 108 3.93 39.51 37.54
C GLN A 108 3.42 39.98 36.17
N GLN A 109 4.11 40.96 35.56
CA GLN A 109 3.77 41.47 34.23
C GLN A 109 4.05 40.44 33.11
N PHE A 110 5.10 39.62 33.25
CA PHE A 110 5.39 38.56 32.30
C PHE A 110 4.35 37.43 32.37
N GLN A 111 3.90 37.07 33.57
CA GLN A 111 2.84 36.06 33.71
C GLN A 111 1.51 36.54 33.12
N SER A 112 1.13 37.82 33.28
CA SER A 112 -0.11 38.33 32.70
C SER A 112 -0.09 38.34 31.16
N GLN A 113 1.06 38.64 30.55
CA GLN A 113 1.22 38.60 29.09
C GLN A 113 1.17 37.17 28.54
N LEU A 114 1.73 36.20 29.26
CA LEU A 114 1.66 34.79 28.87
C LEU A 114 0.23 34.24 28.92
N THR A 115 -0.54 34.60 29.95
CA THR A 115 -1.94 34.17 30.05
C THR A 115 -2.81 34.75 28.93
N GLU A 116 -2.60 36.03 28.60
CA GLU A 116 -3.33 36.69 27.50
C GLU A 116 -2.97 36.08 26.14
N PHE A 117 -1.69 35.79 25.90
CA PHE A 117 -1.24 35.12 24.67
C PHE A 117 -1.80 33.70 24.56
N GLN A 118 -1.83 32.95 25.67
CA GLN A 118 -2.38 31.60 25.71
C GLN A 118 -3.89 31.58 25.43
N GLU A 119 -4.64 32.56 25.92
CA GLU A 119 -6.07 32.71 25.63
C GLU A 119 -6.30 33.03 24.14
N LEU A 120 -5.55 33.97 23.58
CA LEU A 120 -5.62 34.30 22.14
C LEU A 120 -5.31 33.11 21.24
N GLN A 121 -4.27 32.33 21.56
CA GLN A 121 -3.97 31.10 20.81
C GLN A 121 -5.08 30.06 20.92
N ARG A 122 -5.70 29.92 22.10
CA ARG A 122 -6.75 28.93 22.32
C ARG A 122 -7.99 29.25 21.48
N ASP A 123 -8.36 30.52 21.39
CA ASP A 123 -9.48 30.98 20.56
C ASP A 123 -9.20 30.78 19.07
N GLU A 124 -8.00 31.10 18.61
CA GLU A 124 -7.61 30.89 17.21
C GLU A 124 -7.64 29.39 16.83
N ILE A 125 -7.12 28.53 17.71
CA ILE A 125 -7.16 27.07 17.51
C ILE A 125 -8.61 26.56 17.49
N GLN A 126 -9.46 27.03 18.41
CA GLN A 126 -10.86 26.64 18.46
C GLN A 126 -11.61 27.04 17.18
N ALA A 127 -11.33 28.24 16.64
CA ALA A 127 -11.87 28.70 15.37
C ALA A 127 -11.38 27.87 14.17
N LEU A 128 -10.15 27.34 14.24
CA LEU A 128 -9.59 26.50 13.20
C LEU A 128 -10.18 25.08 13.24
N ILE A 129 -10.38 24.52 14.43
CA ILE A 129 -11.02 23.21 14.64
C ILE A 129 -12.43 23.21 14.07
N THR A 130 -13.25 24.19 14.45
CA THR A 130 -14.65 24.31 13.97
C THR A 130 -14.72 24.40 12.44
N ARG A 131 -13.84 25.20 11.81
CA ARG A 131 -13.77 25.29 10.34
C ARG A 131 -13.34 23.98 9.67
N VAL A 132 -12.45 23.21 10.31
CA VAL A 132 -12.01 21.91 9.80
C VAL A 132 -13.12 20.88 9.93
N GLU A 133 -13.82 20.86 11.06
CA GLU A 133 -14.97 19.97 11.31
C GLU A 133 -16.08 20.19 10.27
N ASP A 134 -16.47 21.45 10.03
CA ASP A 134 -17.44 21.80 8.98
C ASP A 134 -17.02 21.32 7.57
N ARG A 135 -15.72 21.38 7.26
CA ARG A 135 -15.18 20.89 5.98
C ARG A 135 -15.17 19.36 5.91
N LEU A 136 -14.87 18.68 7.01
CA LEU A 136 -14.86 17.22 7.06
C LEU A 136 -16.28 16.67 6.91
N ASP A 137 -17.25 17.26 7.60
CA ASP A 137 -18.64 16.84 7.54
C ASP A 137 -19.20 17.01 6.13
N SER A 138 -19.02 18.18 5.52
CA SER A 138 -19.49 18.45 4.15
C SER A 138 -18.81 17.56 3.10
N ASN A 139 -17.51 17.29 3.23
CA ASN A 139 -16.79 16.41 2.32
C ASN A 139 -17.21 14.94 2.50
N SER A 140 -17.44 14.50 3.73
CA SER A 140 -17.86 13.13 4.02
C SER A 140 -19.20 12.78 3.36
N VAL A 141 -20.17 13.71 3.38
CA VAL A 141 -21.48 13.53 2.75
C VAL A 141 -21.36 13.45 1.23
N GLN A 142 -20.55 14.32 0.62
CA GLN A 142 -20.30 14.28 -0.84
C GLN A 142 -19.64 12.98 -1.27
N LEU A 143 -18.66 12.50 -0.50
CA LEU A 143 -17.99 11.24 -0.75
C LEU A 143 -18.98 10.07 -0.64
N LEU A 144 -19.80 10.03 0.41
CA LEU A 144 -20.82 8.99 0.58
C LEU A 144 -21.83 8.99 -0.58
N GLN A 145 -22.26 10.17 -1.04
CA GLN A 145 -23.15 10.28 -2.19
C GLN A 145 -22.48 9.75 -3.48
N ALA A 146 -21.24 10.16 -3.74
CA ALA A 146 -20.48 9.68 -4.89
C ALA A 146 -20.25 8.16 -4.86
N VAL A 147 -19.93 7.60 -3.68
CA VAL A 147 -19.77 6.15 -3.49
C VAL A 147 -21.09 5.41 -3.70
N MET A 148 -22.21 5.95 -3.21
CA MET A 148 -23.53 5.36 -3.45
C MET A 148 -23.88 5.34 -4.93
N ASP A 149 -23.72 6.47 -5.63
CA ASP A 149 -24.01 6.57 -7.07
C ASP A 149 -23.12 5.61 -7.88
N GLN A 150 -21.82 5.55 -7.56
CA GLN A 150 -20.90 4.61 -8.17
C GLN A 150 -21.28 3.15 -7.88
N THR A 151 -21.69 2.85 -6.65
CA THR A 151 -22.12 1.50 -6.26
C THR A 151 -23.38 1.10 -7.01
N GLN A 152 -24.34 2.01 -7.20
CA GLN A 152 -25.56 1.74 -7.97
C GLN A 152 -25.22 1.42 -9.43
N GLN A 153 -24.33 2.18 -10.07
CA GLN A 153 -23.89 1.94 -11.44
C GLN A 153 -23.18 0.60 -11.59
N ILE A 154 -22.18 0.32 -10.73
CA ILE A 154 -21.46 -0.96 -10.73
C ILE A 154 -22.42 -2.13 -10.48
N THR A 155 -23.40 -1.96 -9.59
CA THR A 155 -24.40 -3.00 -9.32
C THR A 155 -25.28 -3.26 -10.53
N ALA A 156 -25.74 -2.22 -11.23
CA ALA A 156 -26.53 -2.36 -12.45
C ALA A 156 -25.74 -3.11 -13.54
N ASP A 157 -24.50 -2.69 -13.82
CA ASP A 157 -23.63 -3.33 -14.81
C ASP A 157 -23.36 -4.81 -14.48
N ASN A 158 -23.13 -5.11 -13.19
CA ASN A 158 -22.92 -6.48 -12.74
C ASN A 158 -24.19 -7.33 -12.86
N LEU A 159 -25.36 -6.77 -12.53
CA LEU A 159 -26.62 -7.48 -12.70
C LEU A 159 -26.88 -7.81 -14.17
N ASP A 160 -26.65 -6.86 -15.08
CA ASP A 160 -26.79 -7.10 -16.53
C ASP A 160 -25.87 -8.23 -17.01
N ARG A 161 -24.62 -8.26 -16.52
CA ARG A 161 -23.68 -9.34 -16.81
C ARG A 161 -24.13 -10.69 -16.26
N ILE A 162 -24.68 -10.72 -15.04
CA ILE A 162 -25.22 -11.92 -14.42
C ILE A 162 -26.44 -12.42 -15.21
N TYR A 163 -27.36 -11.53 -15.62
CA TYR A 163 -28.51 -11.87 -16.45
C TYR A 163 -28.07 -12.48 -17.78
N ALA A 164 -27.12 -11.86 -18.47
CA ALA A 164 -26.60 -12.39 -19.73
C ALA A 164 -25.98 -13.79 -19.57
N PHE A 165 -25.24 -14.02 -18.47
CA PHE A 165 -24.68 -15.33 -18.15
C PHE A 165 -25.76 -16.38 -17.89
N PHE A 166 -26.81 -16.05 -17.12
CA PHE A 166 -27.94 -16.96 -16.88
C PHE A 166 -28.71 -17.29 -18.16
N GLU A 167 -28.96 -16.31 -19.03
CA GLU A 167 -29.62 -16.54 -20.31
C GLU A 167 -28.81 -17.48 -21.20
N GLN A 168 -27.49 -17.28 -21.27
CA GLN A 168 -26.60 -18.16 -22.02
C GLN A 168 -26.59 -19.58 -21.47
N ASN A 169 -26.54 -19.75 -20.14
CA ASN A 169 -26.63 -21.06 -19.52
C ASN A 169 -27.97 -21.74 -19.81
N ARG A 170 -29.08 -20.99 -19.75
CA ARG A 170 -30.40 -21.52 -20.06
C ARG A 170 -30.49 -22.03 -21.49
N ILE A 171 -29.94 -21.30 -22.47
CA ILE A 171 -29.92 -21.75 -23.87
C ILE A 171 -29.10 -23.02 -24.02
N ARG A 172 -27.92 -23.08 -23.38
CA ARG A 172 -27.06 -24.27 -23.40
C ARG A 172 -27.75 -25.49 -22.79
N ASP A 173 -28.46 -25.29 -21.67
CA ASP A 173 -29.22 -26.35 -21.00
C ASP A 173 -30.37 -26.87 -21.86
N LEU A 174 -31.10 -25.97 -22.54
CA LEU A 174 -32.14 -26.37 -23.51
C LEU A 174 -31.58 -27.15 -24.70
N GLU A 175 -30.38 -26.81 -25.16
CA GLU A 175 -29.71 -27.52 -26.24
C GLU A 175 -29.24 -28.91 -25.78
N ASP A 176 -28.65 -29.01 -24.58
CA ASP A 176 -28.23 -30.28 -23.99
C ASP A 176 -29.42 -31.22 -23.74
N MET A 177 -30.53 -30.69 -23.22
CA MET A 177 -31.79 -31.41 -23.07
C MET A 177 -32.28 -31.95 -24.42
N ARG A 178 -32.25 -31.15 -25.48
CA ARG A 178 -32.69 -31.58 -26.81
C ARG A 178 -31.82 -32.72 -27.35
N VAL A 179 -30.50 -32.61 -27.22
CA VAL A 179 -29.56 -33.65 -27.63
C VAL A 179 -29.75 -34.92 -26.79
N GLY A 180 -29.94 -34.77 -25.49
CA GLY A 180 -30.23 -35.88 -24.58
C GLY A 180 -31.52 -36.61 -24.95
N TYR A 181 -32.60 -35.90 -25.28
CA TYR A 181 -33.84 -36.52 -25.76
C TYR A 181 -33.65 -37.25 -27.09
N GLN A 182 -32.86 -36.69 -28.02
CA GLN A 182 -32.55 -37.37 -29.27
C GLN A 182 -31.77 -38.67 -29.05
N ALA A 183 -30.75 -38.64 -28.17
CA ALA A 183 -29.97 -39.83 -27.83
C ALA A 183 -30.81 -40.92 -27.14
N LEU A 184 -31.76 -40.55 -26.27
CA LEU A 184 -32.69 -41.49 -25.65
C LEU A 184 -33.60 -42.16 -26.70
N VAL A 185 -34.14 -41.38 -27.64
CA VAL A 185 -34.97 -41.90 -28.73
C VAL A 185 -34.19 -42.85 -29.63
N ASP A 186 -32.95 -42.48 -30.01
CA ASP A 186 -32.09 -43.34 -30.84
C ASP A 186 -31.72 -44.65 -30.11
N SER A 187 -31.44 -44.57 -28.80
CA SER A 187 -31.21 -45.74 -27.95
C SER A 187 -32.43 -46.66 -27.88
N ASP A 188 -33.64 -46.09 -27.76
CA ASP A 188 -34.88 -46.87 -27.76
C ASP A 188 -35.12 -47.57 -29.10
N TYR A 189 -34.83 -46.91 -30.23
CA TYR A 189 -34.91 -47.52 -31.56
C TYR A 189 -33.93 -48.69 -31.72
N GLU A 190 -32.67 -48.53 -31.32
CA GLU A 190 -31.68 -49.61 -31.36
C GLU A 190 -32.05 -50.75 -30.41
N THR A 191 -32.58 -50.44 -29.23
CA THR A 191 -33.05 -51.46 -28.28
C THR A 191 -34.22 -52.26 -28.84
N ILE A 192 -35.22 -51.61 -29.44
CA ILE A 192 -36.34 -52.30 -30.08
C ILE A 192 -35.85 -53.16 -31.25
N ARG A 193 -34.94 -52.64 -32.07
CA ARG A 193 -34.36 -53.38 -33.21
C ARG A 193 -33.58 -54.61 -32.75
N THR A 194 -32.76 -54.49 -31.72
CA THR A 194 -32.02 -55.63 -31.15
C THR A 194 -32.96 -56.66 -30.53
N LEU A 195 -34.02 -56.24 -29.84
CA LEU A 195 -35.07 -57.15 -29.35
C LEU A 195 -35.78 -57.88 -30.49
N GLN A 196 -36.10 -57.22 -31.61
CA GLN A 196 -36.70 -57.87 -32.77
C GLN A 196 -35.74 -58.90 -33.40
N GLN A 197 -34.45 -58.60 -33.50
CA GLN A 197 -33.44 -59.54 -33.99
C GLN A 197 -33.29 -60.75 -33.07
N LEU A 198 -33.31 -60.55 -31.75
CA LEU A 198 -33.29 -61.63 -30.76
C LEU A 198 -34.54 -62.50 -30.86
N ALA A 199 -35.73 -61.90 -30.97
CA ALA A 199 -36.99 -62.64 -31.15
C ALA A 199 -36.98 -63.46 -32.44
N GLN A 200 -36.47 -62.91 -33.54
CA GLN A 200 -36.34 -63.65 -34.80
C GLN A 200 -35.34 -64.81 -34.67
N PHE A 201 -34.21 -64.61 -34.01
CA PHE A 201 -33.23 -65.67 -33.77
C PHE A 201 -33.81 -66.82 -32.91
N VAL A 202 -34.57 -66.49 -31.85
CA VAL A 202 -35.24 -67.49 -31.00
C VAL A 202 -36.31 -68.24 -31.79
N SER A 203 -37.10 -67.56 -32.62
CA SER A 203 -38.13 -68.22 -33.45
C SER A 203 -37.55 -69.21 -34.47
N TYR A 204 -36.31 -68.99 -34.92
CA TYR A 204 -35.60 -69.92 -35.82
C TYR A 204 -35.00 -71.13 -35.09
N GLN A 205 -34.84 -71.04 -33.76
CA GLN A 205 -34.31 -72.10 -32.90
C GLN A 205 -35.38 -72.99 -32.26
N GLU A 206 -36.67 -72.81 -32.57
CA GLU A 206 -37.72 -73.79 -32.28
C GLU A 206 -37.88 -74.77 -33.47
N PRO A 207 -37.17 -75.91 -33.50
CA PRO A 207 -37.52 -76.99 -34.40
C PRO A 207 -38.83 -77.63 -33.93
N VAL A 208 -39.78 -77.65 -34.86
CA VAL A 208 -41.00 -78.47 -34.87
C VAL A 208 -40.71 -79.84 -34.25
N ARG A 209 -41.40 -80.14 -33.16
CA ARG A 209 -41.44 -81.47 -32.55
C ARG A 209 -42.59 -82.28 -33.12
#